data_AF-A0A0T8TMG5-F1
#
_entry.id   AF-A0A0T8TMG5-F1
#
_cell.length_a   1.000
_cell.length_b   1.000
_cell.length_c   1.000
_cell.angle_alpha   90.00
_cell.angle_beta   90.00
_cell.angle_gamma   90.00
#
_symmetry.space_group_name_H-M   'P 1'
#
loop_
_entity.id
_entity.type
_entity.pdbx_description
1 polymer ?
#
loop_
_entity_poly.entity_id
_entity_poly.type
_entity_poly.pdbx_seq_one_letter_code
_entity_poly.pdbx_strand_id
1 'polypeptide(L)'
;MGKKKKRINWDNLYFKFDNKDSASEEILNKMDNLPYSNKLILVNRPYKNLKSQCVIPGQEHLPELAIMSDPLNTFDIMAWLKKGGNAL
;
A
#
# COMPACT_ATOMS: atom_id res chain seq x y z
N MET A 1 22.76 2.94 16.27
CA MET A 1 21.87 2.42 15.20
C MET A 1 21.40 1.01 15.58
N GLY A 2 20.09 0.74 15.68
CA GLY A 2 19.57 -0.56 16.14
C GLY A 2 19.77 -1.70 15.14
N LYS A 3 19.88 -2.95 15.63
CA LYS A 3 20.14 -4.18 14.83
C LYS A 3 19.20 -4.36 13.62
N LYS A 4 17.93 -3.90 13.72
CA LYS A 4 16.94 -4.01 12.63
C LYS A 4 17.32 -3.18 11.39
N LYS A 5 17.85 -1.97 11.59
CA LYS A 5 18.23 -1.06 10.49
C LYS A 5 19.39 -1.61 9.64
N LYS A 6 20.24 -2.46 10.23
CA LYS A 6 21.38 -3.09 9.53
C LYS A 6 20.97 -4.18 8.53
N ARG A 7 19.71 -4.65 8.58
CA ARG A 7 19.20 -5.72 7.71
C ARG A 7 18.43 -5.20 6.49
N ILE A 8 18.34 -3.88 6.33
CA ILE A 8 17.60 -3.27 5.23
C ILE A 8 18.41 -3.47 3.95
N ASN A 9 17.79 -4.08 2.94
CA ASN A 9 18.30 -4.08 1.58
C ASN A 9 17.87 -2.78 0.90
N TRP A 10 18.78 -1.80 0.86
CA TRP A 10 18.50 -0.47 0.31
C TRP A 10 18.27 -0.47 -1.20
N ASP A 11 18.79 -1.48 -1.91
CA ASP A 11 18.62 -1.63 -3.36
C ASP A 11 17.29 -2.29 -3.73
N ASN A 12 16.53 -2.80 -2.75
CA ASN A 12 15.29 -3.55 -2.97
C ASN A 12 14.22 -3.21 -1.93
N LEU A 13 13.83 -1.94 -1.90
CA LEU A 13 12.79 -1.43 -1.01
C LEU A 13 11.41 -1.51 -1.65
N TYR A 14 10.41 -1.82 -0.82
CA TYR A 14 8.99 -1.80 -1.17
C TYR A 14 8.25 -0.99 -0.11
N PHE A 15 7.38 -0.10 -0.55
CA PHE A 15 6.62 0.79 0.32
C PHE A 15 5.14 0.44 0.25
N LYS A 16 4.55 0.18 1.41
CA LYS A 16 3.14 -0.07 1.55
C LYS A 16 2.52 1.01 2.41
N PHE A 17 1.48 1.63 1.88
CA PHE A 17 0.61 2.59 2.56
C PHE A 17 -0.82 2.03 2.60
N ASP A 18 -1.70 2.66 3.36
CA ASP A 18 -3.14 2.41 3.33
C ASP A 18 -3.93 3.67 3.68
N ASN A 19 -5.25 3.64 3.45
CA ASN A 19 -6.15 4.71 3.86
C ASN A 19 -6.73 4.55 5.27
N LYS A 20 -6.00 3.87 6.17
CA LYS A 20 -6.40 3.70 7.58
C LYS A 20 -6.26 5.00 8.36
N ASP A 21 -6.83 5.02 9.57
CA ASP A 21 -6.70 6.12 10.53
C ASP A 21 -7.16 7.45 9.93
N SER A 22 -8.20 7.37 9.09
CA SER A 22 -8.80 8.49 8.38
C SER A 22 -7.81 9.30 7.54
N ALA A 23 -6.85 8.63 6.90
CA ALA A 23 -5.93 9.25 5.96
C ALA A 23 -6.70 9.99 4.84
N SER A 24 -6.54 11.31 4.80
CA SER A 24 -7.22 12.16 3.83
C SER A 24 -6.74 11.88 2.40
N GLU A 25 -7.55 12.25 1.42
CA GLU A 25 -7.14 12.18 0.00
C GLU A 25 -5.85 12.98 -0.26
N GLU A 26 -5.64 14.08 0.43
CA GLU A 26 -4.40 14.85 0.34
C GLU A 26 -3.18 14.04 0.78
N ILE A 27 -3.29 13.29 1.89
CA ILE A 27 -2.23 12.41 2.39
C ILE A 27 -1.98 11.26 1.42
N LEU A 28 -3.03 10.64 0.88
CA LEU A 28 -2.90 9.57 -0.12
C LEU A 28 -2.18 10.08 -1.38
N ASN A 29 -2.53 11.28 -1.86
CA ASN A 29 -1.84 11.91 -2.99
C ASN A 29 -0.37 12.22 -2.67
N LYS A 30 -0.05 12.64 -1.44
CA LYS A 30 1.35 12.84 -1.02
C LYS A 30 2.13 11.52 -1.05
N MET A 31 1.54 10.43 -0.58
CA MET A 31 2.15 9.09 -0.63
C MET A 31 2.38 8.61 -2.07
N ASP A 32 1.41 8.86 -2.97
CA ASP A 32 1.49 8.49 -4.38
C ASP A 32 2.56 9.27 -5.15
N ASN A 33 2.83 10.51 -4.74
CA ASN A 33 3.84 11.36 -5.36
C ASN A 33 5.26 11.15 -4.81
N LEU A 34 5.47 10.29 -3.81
CA LEU A 34 6.81 9.97 -3.32
C LEU A 34 7.64 9.32 -4.45
N PRO A 35 8.96 9.59 -4.55
CA PRO A 35 9.82 9.13 -5.66
C PRO A 35 10.25 7.67 -5.51
N TYR A 36 9.36 6.80 -5.01
CA TYR A 36 9.59 5.37 -4.88
C TYR A 36 8.89 4.63 -6.02
N SER A 37 9.66 3.79 -6.73
CA SER A 37 9.15 2.98 -7.84
C SER A 37 8.23 1.85 -7.34
N ASN A 38 8.64 1.16 -6.27
CA ASN A 38 7.96 -0.03 -5.77
C ASN A 38 7.05 0.36 -4.61
N LYS A 39 5.92 1.00 -4.90
CA LYS A 39 4.97 1.43 -3.87
C LYS A 39 3.54 1.02 -4.17
N LEU A 40 2.79 0.86 -3.09
CA LEU A 40 1.40 0.43 -3.10
C LEU A 40 0.62 1.16 -2.01
N ILE A 41 -0.62 1.52 -2.31
CA ILE A 41 -1.54 2.16 -1.39
C ILE A 41 -2.80 1.30 -1.33
N LEU A 42 -3.00 0.58 -0.23
CA LEU A 42 -4.19 -0.25 -0.05
C LEU A 42 -5.39 0.63 0.32
N VAL A 43 -6.47 0.49 -0.42
CA VAL A 43 -7.68 1.29 -0.24
C VAL A 43 -8.91 0.40 -0.25
N ASN A 44 -9.94 0.79 0.48
CA ASN A 44 -11.21 0.05 0.49
C ASN A 44 -12.16 0.46 -0.66
N ARG A 45 -11.81 1.50 -1.43
CA ARG A 45 -12.57 2.01 -2.57
C ARG A 45 -11.65 2.70 -3.57
N PRO A 46 -12.05 2.82 -4.85
CA PRO A 46 -11.23 3.49 -5.86
C PRO A 46 -11.14 5.01 -5.63
N TYR A 47 -9.95 5.58 -5.83
CA TYR A 47 -9.69 7.02 -5.85
C TYR A 47 -9.30 7.47 -7.26
N LYS A 48 -9.90 8.56 -7.75
CA LYS A 48 -9.82 8.97 -9.16
C LYS A 48 -8.39 9.21 -9.67
N ASN A 49 -7.50 9.76 -8.83
CA ASN A 49 -6.16 10.21 -9.23
C ASN A 49 -5.02 9.42 -8.58
N LEU A 50 -5.32 8.29 -7.93
CA LEU A 50 -4.34 7.53 -7.16
C LEU A 50 -3.74 6.41 -8.01
N LYS A 51 -2.49 6.56 -8.45
CA LYS A 51 -1.85 5.63 -9.39
C LYS A 51 -1.39 4.35 -8.71
N SER A 52 -0.89 4.46 -7.49
CA SER A 52 -0.34 3.33 -6.74
C SER A 52 -1.40 2.57 -5.95
N GLN A 53 -2.69 2.74 -6.27
CA GLN A 53 -3.77 2.16 -5.47
C GLN A 53 -3.95 0.67 -5.72
N CYS A 54 -4.32 -0.07 -4.68
CA CYS A 54 -4.86 -1.41 -4.80
C CYS A 54 -6.12 -1.50 -3.95
N VAL A 55 -7.25 -1.71 -4.63
CA VAL A 55 -8.55 -1.79 -3.99
C VAL A 55 -8.71 -3.17 -3.36
N ILE A 56 -8.91 -3.19 -2.05
CA ILE A 56 -9.23 -4.40 -1.30
C ILE A 56 -10.74 -4.64 -1.39
N PRO A 57 -11.19 -5.70 -2.07
CA PRO A 57 -12.61 -5.94 -2.30
C PRO A 57 -13.35 -6.31 -1.00
N GLY A 58 -14.64 -5.97 -0.95
CA GLY A 58 -15.55 -6.36 0.13
C GLY A 58 -15.54 -5.41 1.34
N GLN A 59 -14.85 -4.27 1.25
CA GLN A 59 -14.79 -3.25 2.29
C GLN A 59 -15.26 -1.87 1.81
N GLU A 60 -15.88 -1.78 0.64
CA GLU A 60 -16.33 -0.54 0.00
C GLU A 60 -17.39 0.20 0.82
N HIS A 61 -18.13 -0.53 1.65
CA HIS A 61 -19.15 0.00 2.56
C HIS A 61 -18.57 0.68 3.79
N LEU A 62 -17.27 0.53 4.05
CA LEU A 62 -16.59 1.16 5.18
C LEU A 62 -16.06 2.56 4.80
N PRO A 63 -15.87 3.46 5.77
CA PRO A 63 -15.26 4.77 5.51
C PRO A 63 -13.77 4.67 5.17
N GLU A 64 -13.10 3.62 5.66
CA GLU A 64 -11.67 3.37 5.49
C GLU A 64 -11.39 1.85 5.51
N LEU A 65 -10.16 1.45 5.17
CA LEU A 65 -9.75 0.05 5.23
C LEU A 65 -9.76 -0.47 6.67
N ALA A 66 -10.51 -1.53 6.95
CA ALA A 66 -10.53 -2.14 8.27
C ALA A 66 -9.21 -2.84 8.62
N ILE A 67 -9.06 -3.24 9.89
CA ILE A 67 -8.02 -4.17 10.30
C ILE A 67 -8.22 -5.47 9.53
N MET A 68 -7.33 -5.73 8.56
CA MET A 68 -7.23 -7.02 7.90
C MET A 68 -6.61 -8.01 8.90
N SER A 69 -7.41 -8.96 9.36
CA SER A 69 -6.93 -10.07 10.21
C SER A 69 -5.88 -10.92 9.49
N ASP A 70 -5.96 -10.97 8.16
CA ASP A 70 -4.92 -11.53 7.29
C ASP A 70 -4.88 -10.80 5.93
N PRO A 71 -3.94 -9.85 5.74
CA PRO A 71 -3.75 -9.14 4.47
C PRO A 71 -3.46 -10.08 3.29
N LEU A 72 -2.97 -11.30 3.54
CA LEU A 72 -2.57 -12.25 2.51
C LEU A 72 -3.76 -12.92 1.82
N ASN A 73 -4.93 -12.95 2.46
CA ASN A 73 -6.11 -13.60 1.87
C ASN A 73 -6.83 -12.73 0.84
N THR A 74 -6.73 -11.41 0.97
CA THR A 74 -7.37 -10.45 0.06
C THR A 74 -6.39 -9.79 -0.90
N PHE A 75 -5.09 -9.87 -0.63
CA PHE A 75 -4.03 -9.32 -1.47
C PHE A 75 -2.86 -10.30 -1.59
N ASP A 76 -2.59 -10.78 -2.80
CA ASP A 76 -1.44 -11.65 -3.09
C ASP A 76 -0.14 -10.84 -3.13
N ILE A 77 0.45 -10.66 -1.95
CA ILE A 77 1.73 -9.95 -1.78
C ILE A 77 2.86 -10.63 -2.55
N MET A 78 2.82 -11.95 -2.69
CA MET A 78 3.90 -12.70 -3.34
C MET A 78 3.86 -12.48 -4.85
N ALA A 79 2.66 -12.46 -5.45
CA ALA A 79 2.49 -12.08 -6.84
C ALA A 79 2.91 -10.63 -7.09
N TRP A 80 2.58 -9.70 -6.19
CA TRP A 80 2.99 -8.30 -6.29
C TRP A 80 4.51 -8.13 -6.24
N LEU A 81 5.18 -8.77 -5.26
CA LEU A 81 6.63 -8.75 -5.15
C LEU A 81 7.30 -9.37 -6.38
N LYS A 82 6.79 -10.49 -6.91
CA LYS A 82 7.31 -11.12 -8.13
C LYS A 82 7.20 -10.24 -9.37
N LYS A 83 6.23 -9.33 -9.42
CA LYS A 83 6.05 -8.35 -10.50
C LYS A 83 6.88 -7.07 -10.31
N GLY A 84 7.77 -7.04 -9.31
CA GLY A 84 8.61 -5.87 -9.03
C GLY A 84 7.88 -4.75 -8.28
N GLY A 85 6.73 -5.00 -7.67
CA GLY A 85 6.08 -4.03 -6.78
C GLY A 85 5.31 -2.92 -7.47
N ASN A 86 4.96 -3.08 -8.75
CA ASN A 86 4.06 -2.15 -9.45
C ASN A 86 2.62 -2.32 -8.94
N ALA A 87 1.92 -1.20 -8.71
CA ALA A 87 0.47 -1.23 -8.50
C ALA A 87 -0.23 -1.71 -9.78
N LEU A 88 -1.33 -2.48 -9.61
CA LEU A 88 -2.12 -3.05 -10.70
C LEU A 88 -2.92 -1.99 -11.45
#